data_AF-A0A7Y7NBB0-F1
#
_entry.id   AF-A0A7Y7NBB0-F1
#
_cell.length_a   1.000
_cell.length_b   1.000
_cell.length_c   1.000
_cell.angle_alpha   90.00
_cell.angle_beta   90.00
_cell.angle_gamma   90.00
#
_symmetry.space_group_name_H-M   'P 1'
#
loop_
_entity.id
_entity.type
_entity.pdbx_description
1 polymer ?
#
loop_
_entity_poly.entity_id
_entity_poly.type
_entity_poly.pdbx_seq_one_letter_code
_entity_poly.pdbx_strand_id
1 'polypeptide(L)'
;METLDRDTARKLFEHYRKHRDGIRNEPQMASICLICESIHIVPKVGDPHMLVCRNCNFAFYRYECGVCGKTVDGRDPRNPACHECGLRICTCGACGCPKAESL
;
A
#
# COMPACT_ATOMS: atom_id res chain seq x y z
N MET A 1 -10.58 0.41 -15.39
CA MET A 1 -9.26 0.70 -14.79
C MET A 1 -8.26 0.61 -15.92
N GLU A 2 -7.70 1.74 -16.35
CA GLU A 2 -6.70 1.72 -17.43
C GLU A 2 -5.47 0.92 -16.98
N THR A 3 -5.04 0.01 -17.83
CA THR A 3 -3.81 -0.76 -17.61
C THR A 3 -2.62 0.20 -17.66
N LEU A 4 -1.90 0.30 -16.54
CA LEU A 4 -0.66 1.06 -16.46
C LEU A 4 0.30 0.58 -17.56
N ASP A 5 0.82 1.51 -18.37
CA ASP A 5 1.76 1.15 -19.42
C ASP A 5 3.07 0.62 -18.82
N ARG A 6 3.72 -0.28 -19.56
CA ARG A 6 4.90 -1.02 -19.07
C ARG A 6 6.09 -0.11 -18.77
N ASP A 7 6.27 0.95 -19.56
CA ASP A 7 7.41 1.85 -19.40
C ASP A 7 7.26 2.74 -18.17
N THR A 8 6.06 3.26 -17.93
CA THR A 8 5.73 3.99 -16.70
C THR A 8 5.85 3.07 -15.49
N ALA A 9 5.34 1.84 -15.55
CA ALA A 9 5.47 0.87 -14.46
C ALA A 9 6.94 0.60 -14.09
N ARG A 10 7.80 0.40 -15.11
CA ARG A 10 9.24 0.20 -14.91
C ARG A 10 9.91 1.41 -14.27
N LYS A 11 9.65 2.63 -14.76
CA LYS A 11 10.23 3.87 -14.20
C LYS A 11 9.83 4.06 -12.74
N LEU A 12 8.57 3.85 -12.42
CA LEU A 12 8.06 3.92 -11.06
C LEU A 12 8.68 2.86 -10.16
N PHE A 13 8.78 1.61 -10.63
CA PHE A 13 9.46 0.55 -9.91
C PHE A 13 10.92 0.92 -9.60
N GLU A 14 11.69 1.33 -10.60
CA GLU A 14 13.10 1.68 -10.44
C GLU A 14 13.31 2.82 -9.43
N HIS A 15 12.46 3.86 -9.50
CA HIS A 15 12.49 4.98 -8.57
C HIS A 15 12.17 4.53 -7.15
N TYR A 16 10.97 3.97 -6.94
CA TYR A 16 10.46 3.68 -5.60
C TYR A 16 11.08 2.46 -4.95
N ARG A 17 11.74 1.58 -5.72
CA ARG A 17 12.54 0.48 -5.17
C ARG A 17 13.72 0.98 -4.32
N LYS A 18 14.26 2.15 -4.67
CA LYS A 18 15.38 2.83 -4.01
C LYS A 18 14.91 3.95 -3.08
N HIS A 19 13.83 4.65 -3.45
CA HIS A 19 13.32 5.82 -2.74
C HIS A 19 11.86 5.62 -2.34
N ARG A 20 11.62 4.92 -1.22
CA ARG A 20 10.26 4.54 -0.82
C ARG A 20 9.41 5.68 -0.24
N ASP A 21 10.01 6.79 0.17
CA ASP A 21 9.25 7.92 0.70
C ASP A 21 8.35 8.53 -0.38
N GLY A 22 7.08 8.76 -0.03
CA GLY A 22 6.11 9.38 -0.91
C GLY A 22 5.31 8.41 -1.79
N ILE A 23 5.56 7.10 -1.72
CA ILE A 23 4.81 6.07 -2.49
C ILE A 23 3.29 6.17 -2.30
N ARG A 24 2.87 6.61 -1.11
CA ARG A 24 1.45 6.77 -0.75
C ARG A 24 0.75 7.84 -1.61
N ASN A 25 1.49 8.79 -2.14
CA ASN A 25 0.97 9.88 -2.97
C ASN A 25 0.92 9.52 -4.46
N GLU A 26 1.41 8.34 -4.85
CA GLU A 26 1.40 7.88 -6.23
C GLU A 26 0.33 6.78 -6.40
N PRO A 27 -0.84 7.07 -7.00
CA PRO A 27 -1.91 6.10 -7.19
C PRO A 27 -1.48 4.86 -7.98
N GLN A 28 -0.61 5.05 -8.98
CA GLN A 28 -0.14 3.99 -9.88
C GLN A 28 0.63 2.89 -9.13
N MET A 29 1.25 3.22 -7.99
CA MET A 29 1.95 2.25 -7.15
C MET A 29 1.04 1.19 -6.54
N ALA A 30 -0.29 1.36 -6.54
CA ALA A 30 -1.24 0.31 -6.19
C ALA A 30 -1.13 -0.92 -7.12
N SER A 31 -0.65 -0.71 -8.34
CA SER A 31 -0.60 -1.73 -9.39
C SER A 31 0.79 -2.32 -9.60
N ILE A 32 1.81 -1.98 -8.79
CA ILE A 32 3.21 -2.39 -9.03
C ILE A 32 3.79 -3.13 -7.81
N CYS A 33 4.40 -4.29 -8.06
CA CYS A 33 5.17 -5.01 -7.05
C CYS A 33 6.59 -4.47 -6.94
N LEU A 34 6.99 -4.00 -5.75
CA LEU A 34 8.37 -3.57 -5.47
C LEU A 34 9.37 -4.72 -5.26
N ILE A 35 8.93 -5.99 -5.36
CA ILE A 35 9.83 -7.15 -5.21
C ILE A 35 10.23 -7.70 -6.57
N CYS A 36 9.28 -7.85 -7.50
CA CYS A 36 9.49 -8.51 -8.78
C CYS A 36 9.03 -7.70 -9.99
N GLU A 37 8.75 -6.40 -9.83
CA GLU A 37 8.33 -5.47 -10.90
C GLU A 37 6.95 -5.77 -11.53
N SER A 38 6.34 -6.92 -11.23
CA SER A 38 5.05 -7.32 -11.78
C SER A 38 3.95 -6.30 -11.54
N ILE A 39 3.13 -6.08 -12.57
CA ILE A 39 1.92 -5.23 -12.49
C ILE A 39 0.63 -6.01 -12.14
N HIS A 40 0.76 -7.28 -11.75
CA HIS A 40 -0.38 -8.13 -11.40
C HIS A 40 -0.64 -8.10 -9.89
N ILE A 41 -1.14 -6.96 -9.43
CA ILE A 41 -1.55 -6.76 -8.04
C ILE A 41 -3.05 -6.95 -7.90
N VAL A 42 -3.48 -7.68 -6.86
CA VAL A 42 -4.90 -7.90 -6.54
C VAL A 42 -5.17 -7.72 -5.05
N PRO A 43 -6.42 -7.44 -4.64
CA PRO A 43 -6.80 -7.48 -3.24
C PRO A 43 -6.52 -8.85 -2.61
N LYS A 44 -6.05 -8.85 -1.36
CA LYS A 44 -5.88 -10.08 -0.59
C LYS A 44 -7.23 -10.55 -0.09
N VAL A 45 -7.54 -11.83 -0.30
CA VAL A 45 -8.78 -12.44 0.19
C VAL A 45 -8.79 -12.41 1.73
N GLY A 46 -9.87 -11.90 2.32
CA GLY A 46 -10.06 -11.84 3.77
C GLY A 46 -9.40 -10.65 4.47
N ASP A 47 -8.69 -9.76 3.76
CA ASP A 47 -8.13 -8.53 4.33
C ASP A 47 -8.33 -7.34 3.37
N PRO A 48 -9.29 -6.44 3.65
CA PRO A 48 -9.61 -5.32 2.77
C PRO A 48 -8.51 -4.26 2.71
N HIS A 49 -7.53 -4.29 3.61
CA HIS A 49 -6.45 -3.31 3.67
C HIS A 49 -5.19 -3.76 2.92
N MET A 50 -5.16 -5.01 2.43
CA MET A 50 -3.97 -5.59 1.80
C MET A 50 -4.16 -5.85 0.31
N LEU A 51 -3.06 -5.61 -0.41
CA LEU A 51 -2.86 -6.04 -1.78
C LEU A 51 -1.81 -7.14 -1.82
N VAL A 52 -1.87 -8.01 -2.82
CA VAL A 52 -0.93 -9.10 -3.05
C VAL A 52 -0.51 -9.16 -4.51
N CYS A 53 0.78 -9.36 -4.74
CA CYS A 53 1.31 -9.64 -6.06
C CYS A 53 1.05 -11.10 -6.45
N ARG A 54 0.35 -11.34 -7.57
CA ARG A 54 0.10 -12.70 -8.08
C ARG A 54 1.36 -13.44 -8.52
N ASN A 55 2.43 -12.71 -8.85
CA ASN A 55 3.67 -13.30 -9.37
C ASN A 55 4.58 -13.84 -8.27
N CYS A 56 4.77 -13.11 -7.18
CA CYS A 56 5.69 -13.50 -6.10
C CYS A 56 5.05 -13.63 -4.71
N ASN A 57 3.72 -13.50 -4.61
CA ASN A 57 2.95 -13.54 -3.36
C ASN A 57 3.34 -12.49 -2.30
N PHE A 58 4.14 -11.50 -2.67
CA PHE A 58 4.43 -10.38 -1.78
C PHE A 58 3.15 -9.60 -1.49
N ALA A 59 2.78 -9.53 -0.21
CA ALA A 59 1.61 -8.80 0.27
C ALA A 59 2.04 -7.51 0.98
N PHE A 60 1.24 -6.46 0.82
CA PHE A 60 1.50 -5.16 1.43
C PHE A 60 0.19 -4.43 1.74
N TYR A 61 0.22 -3.56 2.74
CA TYR A 61 -0.92 -2.71 3.10
C TYR A 61 -1.06 -1.54 2.13
N ARG A 62 -2.27 -1.31 1.63
CA ARG A 62 -2.65 -0.08 0.95
C ARG A 62 -4.15 0.17 1.06
N TYR A 63 -4.54 1.31 1.63
CA TYR A 63 -5.95 1.65 1.87
C TYR A 63 -6.10 3.16 2.11
N GLU A 64 -7.33 3.67 2.08
CA GLU A 64 -7.64 5.05 2.45
C GLU A 64 -7.80 5.18 3.96
N CYS A 65 -7.19 6.20 4.56
CA CYS A 65 -7.34 6.48 5.98
C CYS A 65 -8.79 6.91 6.28
N GLY A 66 -9.51 6.14 7.10
CA GLY A 66 -10.88 6.47 7.50
C GLY A 66 -11.06 7.78 8.29
N VAL A 67 -9.98 8.45 8.70
CA VAL A 67 -10.04 9.74 9.42
C VAL A 67 -9.81 10.95 8.50
N CYS A 68 -8.83 10.90 7.60
CA CYS A 68 -8.46 12.05 6.76
C CYS A 68 -8.52 11.79 5.25
N GLY A 69 -8.94 10.59 4.82
CA GLY A 69 -9.05 10.21 3.41
C GLY A 69 -7.72 10.00 2.67
N LYS A 70 -6.58 10.30 3.28
CA LYS A 70 -5.27 10.10 2.64
C LYS A 70 -4.95 8.63 2.48
N THR A 71 -4.33 8.28 1.36
CA THR A 71 -3.76 6.95 1.14
C THR A 71 -2.72 6.62 2.20
N VAL A 72 -2.84 5.40 2.71
CA VAL A 72 -1.86 4.75 3.56
C VAL A 72 -1.22 3.64 2.72
N ASP A 73 0.11 3.58 2.69
CA ASP A 73 0.82 2.50 2.00
C ASP A 73 1.94 1.97 2.88
N GLY A 74 1.87 0.70 3.27
CA GLY A 74 2.82 0.09 4.20
C GLY A 74 4.23 -0.09 3.65
N ARG A 75 4.46 0.22 2.37
CA ARG A 75 5.80 0.28 1.76
C ARG A 75 6.46 1.64 1.97
N ASP A 76 5.68 2.68 2.30
CA ASP A 76 6.16 4.03 2.60
C ASP A 76 6.69 4.09 4.05
N PRO A 77 7.92 4.58 4.29
CA PRO A 77 8.46 4.71 5.64
C PRO A 77 7.66 5.66 6.53
N ARG A 78 6.86 6.59 5.96
CA ARG A 78 5.99 7.50 6.73
C ARG A 78 4.66 6.87 7.14
N ASN A 79 4.41 5.61 6.76
CA ASN A 79 3.29 4.82 7.24
C ASN A 79 3.77 3.60 8.05
N PRO A 80 4.36 3.81 9.25
CA PRO A 80 4.89 2.73 10.07
C PRO A 80 3.79 1.78 10.54
N ALA A 81 4.19 0.58 10.95
CA ALA A 81 3.26 -0.37 11.57
C ALA A 81 2.78 0.14 12.93
N CYS A 82 1.50 -0.06 13.20
CA CYS A 82 0.88 0.17 14.49
C CYS A 82 1.12 -1.05 15.38
N HIS A 83 1.66 -0.85 16.57
CA HIS A 83 2.05 -1.96 17.46
C HIS A 83 0.86 -2.74 18.02
N GLU A 84 -0.33 -2.16 18.02
CA GLU A 84 -1.55 -2.78 18.59
C GLU A 84 -2.22 -3.74 17.60
N CYS A 85 -2.51 -3.28 16.38
CA CYS A 85 -3.28 -4.06 15.39
C CYS A 85 -2.48 -4.46 14.14
N GLY A 86 -1.21 -4.08 14.00
CA GLY A 86 -0.36 -4.43 12.85
C GLY A 86 -0.67 -3.68 11.54
N LEU A 87 -1.78 -2.93 11.49
CA LEU A 87 -2.11 -1.99 10.41
C LEU A 87 -1.13 -0.82 10.36
N ARG A 88 -1.33 0.12 9.44
CA ARG A 88 -0.41 1.24 9.21
C ARG A 88 -0.93 2.55 9.79
N ILE A 89 -0.02 3.33 10.37
CA ILE A 89 -0.32 4.65 10.90
C ILE A 89 -0.33 5.64 9.72
N CYS A 90 -1.42 6.38 9.57
CA CYS A 90 -1.52 7.43 8.56
C CYS A 90 -0.63 8.63 8.94
N THR A 91 -0.23 9.44 7.95
CA THR A 91 0.49 10.70 8.20
C THR A 91 -0.26 11.74 9.02
N CYS A 92 -1.57 11.59 9.22
CA CYS A 92 -2.34 12.42 10.17
C CYS A 92 -2.24 11.93 11.63
N GLY A 93 -1.52 10.83 11.89
CA GLY A 93 -1.40 10.21 13.21
C GLY A 93 -2.46 9.13 13.50
N ALA A 94 -3.53 9.03 12.71
CA ALA A 94 -4.54 8.00 12.91
C ALA A 94 -3.98 6.60 12.60
N CYS A 95 -4.11 5.68 13.56
CA CYS A 95 -3.89 4.26 13.31
C CYS A 95 -5.16 3.63 12.72
N GLY A 96 -5.00 2.70 11.79
CA GLY A 96 -6.12 1.98 11.16
C GLY A 96 -6.81 0.96 12.05
N CYS A 97 -6.45 0.84 13.34
CA CYS A 97 -7.09 -0.13 14.22
C CYS A 97 -8.61 0.08 14.20
N PRO A 98 -9.40 -1.01 14.14
CA PRO A 98 -10.81 -0.88 14.38
C PRO A 98 -10.96 -0.17 15.72
N LYS A 99 -11.75 0.91 15.75
CA LYS A 99 -12.17 1.47 17.03
C LYS A 99 -12.78 0.29 17.79
N ALA A 100 -12.43 0.16 19.06
CA ALA A 100 -13.07 -0.79 19.94
C ALA A 100 -14.55 -0.39 20.08
N GLU A 101 -15.36 -0.66 19.07
CA GLU A 101 -16.81 -0.68 19.19
C GLU A 101 -17.13 -2.01 19.86
N SER A 102 -17.19 -1.91 21.19
CA SER A 102 -18.23 -2.48 22.03
C SER A 102 -18.66 -3.91 21.72
N LEU A 103 -18.13 -4.84 22.52
CA LEU A 103 -18.85 -6.06 22.89
C LEU A 103 -20.29 -5.74 23.33
#